data_AF-A0A4Y2TA52-F1
#
_entry.id   AF-A0A4Y2TA52-F1
#
_cell.length_a   1.000
_cell.length_b   1.000
_cell.length_c   1.000
_cell.angle_alpha   90.00
_cell.angle_beta   90.00
_cell.angle_gamma   90.00
#
_symmetry.space_group_name_H-M   'P 1'
#
loop_
_entity.id
_entity.type
_entity.pdbx_description
1 polymer ?
#
loop_
_entity_poly.entity_id
_entity_poly.type
_entity_poly.pdbx_seq_one_letter_code
_entity_poly.pdbx_strand_id
1 'polypeptide(L)'
;MKTPLYQSQDVTIVPGDILTKMGIASPGENKVSVSLGFDDLGEELSYPKIYCGKVRYFTRTKPPTYAEIIKSELRLWDRRRATPQKILYSHQKLLHQKPLSCISIQLRHKVFDEDQITAKNLTNPDFVHNFQYKNLAFKFMKNIKSSPGSLGPRKSPVCAQIRQFGFPTIFFLSVAENRWFDLIKQLIFIRDNRILTESEFKTMTTTSKNELTSKDPVICALYFEHKVKELWKTFSCKGPFGIFKITHFYQRTEFQQRGSPHFHVMLWLGGAPQFVGTNTEEVEKFIDTLMTCSGKHPLPQVQKHKHTFTCLK
;
A
#
# COMPACT_ATOMS: atom_id res chain seq x y z
N MET A 1 -9.82 32.83 -36.27
CA MET A 1 -10.35 31.66 -35.54
C MET A 1 -10.38 32.02 -34.06
N LYS A 2 -11.56 32.08 -33.46
CA LYS A 2 -11.80 32.54 -32.09
C LYS A 2 -11.36 31.47 -31.08
N THR A 3 -10.48 31.85 -30.17
CA THR A 3 -10.19 31.16 -28.90
C THR A 3 -11.47 31.13 -28.04
N PRO A 4 -11.89 29.99 -27.46
CA PRO A 4 -12.99 29.99 -26.54
C PRO A 4 -12.53 30.53 -25.18
N LEU A 5 -13.13 31.64 -24.76
CA LEU A 5 -13.09 32.16 -23.40
C LEU A 5 -13.76 31.15 -22.46
N TYR A 6 -13.02 30.71 -21.43
CA TYR A 6 -13.56 29.90 -20.34
C TYR A 6 -14.64 30.72 -19.62
N GLN A 7 -15.90 30.29 -19.71
CA GLN A 7 -16.99 30.82 -18.90
C GLN A 7 -16.77 30.42 -17.44
N SER A 8 -16.84 31.40 -16.54
CA SER A 8 -16.78 31.23 -15.10
C SER A 8 -17.91 30.34 -14.62
N GLN A 9 -17.60 29.15 -14.12
CA GLN A 9 -18.52 28.40 -13.26
C GLN A 9 -18.53 29.06 -11.88
N ASP A 10 -19.71 29.20 -11.29
CA ASP A 10 -19.91 29.79 -9.95
C ASP A 10 -18.96 29.15 -8.93
N VAL A 11 -17.99 29.95 -8.49
CA VAL A 11 -16.97 29.53 -7.52
C VAL A 11 -17.57 29.65 -6.14
N THR A 12 -17.83 28.52 -5.48
CA THR A 12 -18.19 28.49 -4.06
C THR A 12 -17.05 29.11 -3.25
N ILE A 13 -17.29 30.31 -2.71
CA ILE A 13 -16.32 31.03 -1.87
C ILE A 13 -16.15 30.25 -0.57
N VAL A 14 -15.00 29.58 -0.42
CA VAL A 14 -14.62 28.93 0.84
C VAL A 14 -13.97 30.00 1.74
N PRO A 15 -14.41 30.18 3.00
CA PRO A 15 -13.83 31.15 3.92
C PRO A 15 -12.32 30.98 4.08
N GLY A 16 -11.58 32.09 4.11
CA GLY A 16 -10.11 32.15 4.12
C GLY A 16 -9.43 31.31 5.21
N ASP A 17 -10.10 31.07 6.34
CA ASP A 17 -9.56 30.28 7.46
C ASP A 17 -9.36 28.79 7.15
N ILE A 18 -10.09 28.23 6.18
CA ILE A 18 -9.95 26.82 5.78
C ILE A 18 -8.73 26.65 4.86
N LEU A 19 -8.49 27.61 3.96
CA LEU A 19 -7.36 27.60 3.03
C LEU A 19 -6.01 27.66 3.76
N THR A 20 -5.92 28.47 4.82
CA THR A 20 -4.71 28.60 5.65
C THR A 20 -4.39 27.31 6.41
N LYS A 21 -5.42 26.58 6.90
CA LYS A 21 -5.26 25.29 7.58
C LYS A 21 -4.91 24.13 6.63
N MET A 22 -5.21 24.26 5.33
CA MET A 22 -4.90 23.25 4.31
C MET A 22 -3.51 23.41 3.66
N GLY A 23 -2.72 24.42 4.06
CA GLY A 23 -1.34 24.59 3.61
C GLY A 23 -1.20 24.85 2.10
N ILE A 24 -2.20 25.47 1.48
CA ILE A 24 -2.21 25.67 0.03
C ILE A 24 -1.57 27.01 -0.32
N ALA A 25 -0.42 26.98 -0.99
CA ALA A 25 0.24 28.18 -1.51
C ALA A 25 -0.64 28.84 -2.58
N SER A 26 -0.89 30.14 -2.45
CA SER A 26 -1.72 30.88 -3.40
C SER A 26 -0.99 31.10 -4.74
N PRO A 27 -1.67 31.01 -5.92
CA PRO A 27 -1.04 31.19 -7.24
C PRO A 27 -0.64 32.65 -7.56
N GLY A 28 -0.83 33.57 -6.61
CA GLY A 28 -0.59 35.00 -6.76
C GLY A 28 -1.55 35.81 -5.88
N GLU A 29 -1.31 37.12 -5.80
CA GLU A 29 -2.19 38.04 -5.07
C GLU A 29 -3.63 37.97 -5.63
N ASN A 30 -4.62 37.87 -4.73
CA ASN A 30 -6.05 37.73 -5.05
C ASN A 30 -6.48 36.49 -5.84
N LYS A 31 -5.63 35.46 -5.97
CA LYS A 31 -6.03 34.18 -6.58
C LYS A 31 -6.32 33.13 -5.51
N VAL A 32 -7.27 32.24 -5.80
CA VAL A 32 -7.53 31.05 -4.99
C VAL A 32 -6.82 29.88 -5.65
N SER A 33 -6.13 29.09 -4.84
CA SER A 33 -5.46 27.88 -5.30
C SER A 33 -6.47 26.82 -5.72
N VAL A 34 -6.21 26.19 -6.85
CA VAL A 34 -7.02 25.04 -7.31
C VAL A 34 -6.64 23.83 -6.47
N SER A 35 -7.64 23.11 -5.95
CA SER A 35 -7.38 21.86 -5.23
C SER A 35 -6.76 20.83 -6.17
N LEU A 36 -5.84 20.02 -5.64
CA LEU A 36 -5.16 18.94 -6.38
C LEU A 36 -6.12 17.99 -7.12
N GLY A 37 -7.34 17.81 -6.61
CA GLY A 37 -8.37 16.96 -7.23
C GLY A 37 -8.98 17.54 -8.50
N PHE A 38 -8.94 18.87 -8.68
CA PHE A 38 -9.52 19.61 -9.81
C PHE A 38 -8.47 20.24 -10.72
N ASP A 39 -7.18 20.08 -10.38
CA ASP A 39 -6.09 20.59 -11.20
C ASP A 39 -5.73 19.57 -12.31
N ASP A 40 -6.27 19.80 -13.49
CA ASP A 40 -6.08 18.94 -14.66
C ASP A 40 -4.67 19.00 -15.25
N LEU A 41 -3.98 20.14 -15.13
CA LEU A 41 -2.67 20.38 -15.76
C LEU A 41 -1.51 20.40 -14.76
N GLY A 42 -1.80 20.45 -13.46
CA GLY A 42 -0.80 20.63 -12.41
C GLY A 42 0.31 19.58 -12.43
N GLU A 43 0.01 18.36 -12.84
CA GLU A 43 1.00 17.28 -12.90
C GLU A 43 1.97 17.46 -14.07
N GLU A 44 1.44 17.70 -15.26
CA GLU A 44 2.22 17.91 -16.48
C GLU A 44 3.14 19.13 -16.35
N LEU A 45 2.65 20.18 -15.67
CA LEU A 45 3.40 21.39 -15.39
C LEU A 45 4.42 21.21 -14.25
N SER A 46 4.10 20.43 -13.21
CA SER A 46 5.01 20.21 -12.08
C SER A 46 6.19 19.29 -12.40
N TYR A 47 6.08 18.46 -13.44
CA TYR A 47 7.10 17.49 -13.82
C TYR A 47 7.59 17.67 -15.26
N PRO A 48 8.28 18.78 -15.59
CA PRO A 48 8.76 19.07 -16.93
C PRO A 48 9.77 18.02 -17.43
N LYS A 49 10.55 17.39 -16.54
CA LYS A 49 11.47 16.30 -16.89
C LYS A 49 10.78 15.03 -17.41
N ILE A 50 9.48 14.89 -17.17
CA ILE A 50 8.67 13.73 -17.55
C ILE A 50 7.78 14.05 -18.75
N TYR A 51 7.08 15.18 -18.70
CA TYR A 51 6.05 15.55 -19.66
C TYR A 51 6.52 16.60 -20.67
N CYS A 52 7.68 17.23 -20.46
CA CYS A 52 8.22 18.30 -21.31
C CYS A 52 7.21 19.44 -21.56
N GLY A 53 6.36 19.74 -20.57
CA GLY A 53 5.29 20.75 -20.68
C GLY A 53 4.16 20.38 -21.64
N LYS A 54 4.10 19.13 -22.12
CA LYS A 54 3.05 18.65 -23.02
C LYS A 54 1.95 17.95 -22.24
N VAL A 55 0.72 18.30 -22.55
CA VAL A 55 -0.48 17.61 -22.06
C VAL A 55 -0.53 16.19 -22.63
N ARG A 56 -1.05 15.25 -21.85
CA ARG A 56 -1.27 13.86 -22.30
C ARG A 56 -2.37 13.83 -23.37
N TYR A 57 -2.13 13.08 -24.44
CA TYR A 57 -3.13 12.85 -25.50
C TYR A 57 -3.49 11.37 -25.55
N PHE A 58 -4.78 11.07 -25.64
CA PHE A 58 -5.30 9.70 -25.73
C PHE A 58 -6.09 9.53 -27.02
N THR A 59 -5.77 8.48 -27.77
CA THR A 59 -6.45 8.13 -29.03
C THR A 59 -7.75 7.35 -28.84
N ARG A 60 -8.05 6.95 -27.59
CA ARG A 60 -9.24 6.16 -27.25
C ARG A 60 -10.48 7.04 -27.17
N THR A 61 -11.62 6.52 -27.62
CA THR A 61 -12.94 7.18 -27.51
C THR A 61 -13.32 7.51 -26.07
N LYS A 62 -12.99 6.63 -25.12
CA LYS A 62 -13.06 6.91 -23.68
C LYS A 62 -11.64 7.07 -23.13
N PRO A 63 -11.28 8.24 -22.56
CA PRO A 63 -9.96 8.44 -22.00
C PRO A 63 -9.75 7.49 -20.81
N PRO A 64 -8.52 6.98 -20.61
CA PRO A 64 -8.21 6.14 -19.46
C PRO A 64 -8.37 6.93 -18.16
N THR A 65 -8.76 6.22 -17.11
CA THR A 65 -8.82 6.80 -15.77
C THR A 65 -7.42 7.19 -15.29
N TYR A 66 -7.35 8.15 -14.37
CA TYR A 66 -6.07 8.57 -13.79
C TYR A 66 -5.29 7.39 -13.17
N ALA A 67 -5.97 6.45 -12.53
CA ALA A 67 -5.36 5.25 -11.96
C ALA A 67 -4.72 4.33 -13.02
N GLU A 68 -5.35 4.18 -14.19
CA GLU A 68 -4.81 3.41 -15.31
C GLU A 68 -3.58 4.07 -15.91
N ILE A 69 -3.64 5.40 -16.09
CA ILE A 69 -2.50 6.21 -16.57
C ILE A 69 -1.31 5.98 -15.64
N ILE A 70 -1.46 6.22 -14.34
CA ILE A 70 -0.37 6.06 -13.37
C ILE A 70 0.14 4.62 -13.34
N LYS A 71 -0.74 3.62 -13.35
CA LYS A 71 -0.32 2.20 -13.36
C LYS A 71 0.53 1.87 -14.60
N SER A 72 0.17 2.42 -15.76
CA SER A 72 0.96 2.28 -16.99
C SER A 72 2.30 3.00 -16.85
N GLU A 73 2.29 4.27 -16.42
CA GLU A 73 3.48 5.11 -16.29
C GLU A 73 4.53 4.51 -15.35
N LEU A 74 4.12 3.94 -14.22
CA LEU A 74 5.03 3.30 -13.25
C LEU A 74 5.71 2.04 -13.80
N ARG A 75 5.08 1.37 -14.79
CA ARG A 75 5.58 0.14 -15.41
C ARG A 75 6.42 0.37 -16.66
N LEU A 76 6.58 1.62 -17.08
CA LEU A 76 7.44 1.95 -18.21
C LEU A 76 8.91 1.71 -17.86
N TRP A 77 9.69 1.43 -18.91
CA TRP A 77 11.15 1.34 -18.82
C TRP A 77 11.76 2.65 -18.29
N ASP A 78 11.23 3.80 -18.71
CA ASP A 78 11.65 5.11 -18.20
C ASP A 78 11.29 5.28 -16.72
N ARG A 79 12.33 5.31 -15.87
CA ARG A 79 12.18 5.36 -14.42
C ARG A 79 11.92 6.75 -13.86
N ARG A 80 11.96 7.82 -14.67
CA ARG A 80 11.66 9.19 -14.20
C ARG A 80 10.26 9.29 -13.59
N ARG A 81 9.32 8.47 -14.06
CA ARG A 81 7.94 8.38 -13.56
C ARG A 81 7.79 7.58 -12.26
N ALA A 82 8.78 6.78 -11.91
CA ALA A 82 8.79 5.90 -10.73
C ALA A 82 9.56 6.50 -9.54
N THR A 83 9.84 7.80 -9.57
CA THR A 83 10.49 8.49 -8.45
C THR A 83 9.54 8.64 -7.26
N PRO A 84 10.04 8.57 -6.01
CA PRO A 84 9.19 8.68 -4.82
C PRO A 84 8.31 9.94 -4.79
N GLN A 85 8.86 11.08 -5.20
CA GLN A 85 8.15 12.35 -5.24
C GLN A 85 6.98 12.30 -6.22
N LYS A 86 7.20 11.73 -7.42
CA LYS A 86 6.16 11.59 -8.44
C LYS A 86 5.06 10.63 -8.01
N ILE A 87 5.44 9.51 -7.39
CA ILE A 87 4.52 8.52 -6.85
C ILE A 87 3.66 9.14 -5.75
N LEU A 88 4.27 9.90 -4.84
CA LEU A 88 3.54 10.57 -3.76
C LEU A 88 2.53 11.56 -4.31
N TYR A 89 2.91 12.39 -5.29
CA TYR A 89 1.98 13.30 -5.95
C TYR A 89 0.79 12.55 -6.56
N SER A 90 1.06 11.51 -7.36
CA SER A 90 0.01 10.71 -8.00
C SER A 90 -0.89 10.00 -7.00
N HIS A 91 -0.30 9.50 -5.91
CA HIS A 91 -1.05 8.88 -4.83
C HIS A 91 -1.96 9.90 -4.14
N GLN A 92 -1.47 11.10 -3.84
CA GLN A 92 -2.25 12.18 -3.25
C GLN A 92 -3.39 12.60 -4.17
N LYS A 93 -3.15 12.79 -5.47
CA LYS A 93 -4.21 13.12 -6.44
C LYS A 93 -5.28 12.03 -6.50
N LEU A 94 -4.89 10.75 -6.53
CA LEU A 94 -5.83 9.62 -6.45
C LEU A 94 -6.61 9.58 -5.12
N LEU A 95 -5.95 9.90 -4.01
CA LEU A 95 -6.59 9.96 -2.69
C LEU A 95 -7.63 11.07 -2.61
N HIS A 96 -7.46 12.20 -3.31
CA HIS A 96 -8.46 13.28 -3.38
C HIS A 96 -9.62 12.95 -4.32
N GLN A 97 -9.35 12.30 -5.45
CA GLN A 97 -10.39 11.91 -6.41
C GLN A 97 -11.35 10.85 -5.86
N LYS A 98 -10.87 9.94 -5.00
CA LYS A 98 -11.67 8.84 -4.45
C LYS A 98 -12.85 9.30 -3.56
N PRO A 99 -12.65 10.14 -2.52
CA PRO A 99 -13.73 10.73 -1.75
C PRO A 99 -14.73 11.47 -2.62
N LEU A 100 -14.28 12.28 -3.59
CA LEU A 100 -15.17 13.02 -4.50
C LEU A 100 -16.09 12.07 -5.28
N SER A 101 -15.53 10.99 -5.82
CA SER A 101 -16.30 9.95 -6.51
C SER A 101 -17.29 9.25 -5.56
N CYS A 102 -16.86 8.86 -4.36
CA CYS A 102 -17.73 8.27 -3.34
C CYS A 102 -18.89 9.20 -2.98
N ILE A 103 -18.59 10.48 -2.69
CA ILE A 103 -19.59 11.49 -2.32
C ILE A 103 -20.61 11.63 -3.45
N SER A 104 -20.14 11.77 -4.69
CA SER A 104 -20.99 11.88 -5.88
C SER A 104 -21.93 10.67 -6.04
N ILE A 105 -21.44 9.45 -5.83
CA ILE A 105 -22.26 8.22 -5.88
C ILE A 105 -23.30 8.22 -4.75
N GLN A 106 -22.88 8.52 -3.53
CA GLN A 106 -23.73 8.44 -2.35
C GLN A 106 -24.86 9.49 -2.38
N LEU A 107 -24.57 10.69 -2.90
CA LEU A 107 -25.57 11.73 -3.17
C LEU A 107 -26.59 11.27 -4.22
N ARG A 108 -26.15 10.63 -5.32
CA ARG A 108 -27.07 10.10 -6.35
C ARG A 108 -27.93 8.96 -5.87
N HIS A 109 -27.39 8.08 -5.04
CA HIS A 109 -28.10 6.92 -4.50
C HIS A 109 -29.11 7.32 -3.41
N LYS A 110 -29.30 8.62 -3.15
CA LYS A 110 -30.21 9.16 -2.14
C LYS A 110 -30.06 8.46 -0.79
N VAL A 111 -28.83 8.06 -0.44
CA VAL A 111 -28.54 7.39 0.84
C VAL A 111 -28.88 8.28 2.04
N PHE A 112 -29.18 9.55 1.77
CA PHE A 112 -29.50 10.61 2.71
C PHE A 112 -30.87 11.26 2.45
N ASP A 113 -31.79 10.61 1.72
CA ASP A 113 -33.11 11.21 1.43
C ASP A 113 -33.89 11.52 2.73
N GLU A 114 -33.69 10.73 3.78
CA GLU A 114 -34.24 10.99 5.13
C GLU A 114 -33.52 12.16 5.85
N ASP A 115 -32.24 12.40 5.53
CA ASP A 115 -31.38 13.38 6.20
C ASP A 115 -31.32 14.74 5.48
N GLN A 116 -31.92 14.87 4.28
CA GLN A 116 -32.03 16.10 3.48
C GLN A 116 -30.75 16.95 3.47
N ILE A 117 -29.63 16.35 3.05
CA ILE A 117 -28.33 17.02 3.08
C ILE A 117 -28.32 18.18 2.08
N THR A 118 -28.24 19.40 2.60
CA THR A 118 -28.02 20.62 1.82
C THR A 118 -26.60 21.14 2.04
N ALA A 119 -26.10 21.95 1.11
CA ALA A 119 -24.78 22.60 1.25
C ALA A 119 -24.70 23.47 2.53
N LYS A 120 -25.82 24.08 2.94
CA LYS A 120 -25.95 24.85 4.19
C LYS A 120 -25.80 23.98 5.44
N ASN A 121 -26.27 22.74 5.41
CA ASN A 121 -26.12 21.84 6.54
C ASN A 121 -24.65 21.40 6.72
N LEU A 122 -23.89 21.28 5.63
CA LEU A 122 -22.46 20.91 5.66
C LEU A 122 -21.54 22.02 6.19
N THR A 123 -22.00 23.28 6.26
CA THR A 123 -21.26 24.37 6.92
C THR A 123 -21.43 24.35 8.44
N ASN A 124 -22.38 23.58 8.98
CA ASN A 124 -22.59 23.46 10.42
C ASN A 124 -21.71 22.32 11.00
N PRO A 125 -20.75 22.63 11.89
CA PRO A 125 -19.83 21.64 12.46
C PRO A 125 -20.56 20.56 13.27
N ASP A 126 -21.66 20.87 13.96
CA ASP A 126 -22.42 19.91 14.76
C ASP A 126 -23.15 18.90 13.85
N PHE A 127 -23.68 19.38 12.72
CA PHE A 127 -24.28 18.52 11.71
C PHE A 127 -23.24 17.58 11.08
N VAL A 128 -22.03 18.09 10.80
CA VAL A 128 -20.90 17.29 10.30
C VAL A 128 -20.45 16.25 11.32
N HIS A 129 -20.39 16.61 12.60
CA HIS A 129 -20.04 15.69 13.68
C HIS A 129 -21.05 14.56 13.80
N ASN A 130 -22.36 14.86 13.70
CA ASN A 130 -23.43 13.86 13.75
C ASN A 130 -23.37 12.82 12.61
N PHE A 131 -22.77 13.11 11.45
CA PHE A 131 -22.54 12.11 10.39
C PHE A 131 -21.58 10.99 10.80
N GLN A 132 -20.66 11.27 11.71
CA GLN A 132 -19.70 10.28 12.19
C GLN A 132 -20.41 9.19 13.00
N TYR A 133 -21.40 9.58 13.80
CA TYR A 133 -22.18 8.68 14.66
C TYR A 133 -23.17 7.80 13.90
N LYS A 134 -23.72 8.27 12.78
CA LYS A 134 -24.65 7.50 11.94
C LYS A 134 -23.98 6.39 11.11
N ASN A 135 -22.69 6.10 11.31
CA ASN A 135 -21.88 5.21 10.48
C ASN A 135 -21.85 5.57 8.97
N LEU A 136 -22.36 6.74 8.60
CA LEU A 136 -22.42 7.21 7.22
C LEU A 136 -21.03 7.58 6.70
N ALA A 137 -20.20 8.17 7.57
CA ALA A 137 -18.78 8.43 7.31
C ALA A 137 -18.02 7.17 6.85
N PHE A 138 -18.29 6.01 7.46
CA PHE A 138 -17.64 4.76 7.08
C PHE A 138 -17.97 4.33 5.64
N LYS A 139 -19.19 4.63 5.14
CA LYS A 139 -19.58 4.32 3.76
C LYS A 139 -18.75 5.11 2.74
N PHE A 140 -18.50 6.40 3.00
CA PHE A 140 -17.65 7.23 2.13
C PHE A 140 -16.18 6.79 2.14
N MET A 141 -15.70 6.30 3.28
CA MET A 141 -14.30 5.94 3.47
C MET A 141 -13.90 4.57 2.91
N LYS A 142 -14.86 3.75 2.44
CA LYS A 142 -14.59 2.37 1.96
C LYS A 142 -13.47 2.29 0.90
N ASN A 143 -13.38 3.27 0.01
CA ASN A 143 -12.42 3.29 -1.10
C ASN A 143 -11.06 3.94 -0.74
N ILE A 144 -10.96 4.55 0.43
CA ILE A 144 -9.74 5.15 0.97
C ILE A 144 -8.95 4.03 1.65
N LYS A 145 -7.78 3.67 1.11
CA LYS A 145 -6.95 2.60 1.69
C LYS A 145 -6.53 3.00 3.10
N SER A 146 -6.50 2.02 4.00
CA SER A 146 -6.15 2.19 5.42
C SER A 146 -7.12 3.05 6.23
N SER A 147 -8.25 3.48 5.65
CA SER A 147 -9.32 4.10 6.42
C SER A 147 -10.05 3.05 7.28
N PRO A 148 -10.74 3.45 8.36
CA PRO A 148 -11.59 2.55 9.13
C PRO A 148 -12.62 1.80 8.27
N GLY A 149 -13.23 2.48 7.29
CA GLY A 149 -14.21 1.89 6.37
C GLY A 149 -13.60 0.83 5.43
N SER A 150 -12.32 0.95 5.08
CA SER A 150 -11.62 -0.05 4.26
C SER A 150 -11.04 -1.22 5.07
N LEU A 151 -10.69 -0.99 6.34
CA LEU A 151 -10.06 -1.97 7.22
C LEU A 151 -11.08 -2.90 7.90
N GLY A 152 -12.27 -2.40 8.25
CA GLY A 152 -13.32 -3.19 8.88
C GLY A 152 -13.66 -4.48 8.11
N PRO A 153 -14.04 -4.38 6.82
CA PRO A 153 -14.31 -5.55 5.98
C PRO A 153 -13.11 -6.49 5.78
N ARG A 154 -11.87 -6.00 5.92
CA ARG A 154 -10.65 -6.82 5.83
C ARG A 154 -10.34 -7.56 7.12
N LYS A 155 -10.69 -6.99 8.27
CA LYS A 155 -10.51 -7.60 9.59
C LYS A 155 -11.52 -8.73 9.85
N SER A 156 -12.75 -8.59 9.35
CA SER A 156 -13.81 -9.55 9.64
C SER A 156 -13.49 -11.00 9.22
N PRO A 157 -12.97 -11.28 8.01
CA PRO A 157 -12.63 -12.64 7.60
C PRO A 157 -11.57 -13.31 8.48
N VAL A 158 -10.49 -12.61 8.84
CA VAL A 158 -9.44 -13.19 9.71
C VAL A 158 -9.98 -13.49 11.11
N CYS A 159 -10.83 -12.63 11.68
CA CYS A 159 -11.48 -12.90 12.95
C CYS A 159 -12.45 -14.09 12.86
N ALA A 160 -13.17 -14.24 11.74
CA ALA A 160 -14.06 -15.37 11.52
C ALA A 160 -13.27 -16.69 11.40
N GLN A 161 -12.18 -16.70 10.64
CA GLN A 161 -11.30 -17.87 10.50
C GLN A 161 -10.70 -18.28 11.85
N ILE A 162 -10.21 -17.33 12.67
CA ILE A 162 -9.68 -17.65 14.01
C ILE A 162 -10.78 -18.22 14.91
N ARG A 163 -12.01 -17.70 14.84
CA ARG A 163 -13.14 -18.23 15.63
C ARG A 163 -13.58 -19.62 15.20
N GLN A 164 -13.53 -19.93 13.90
CA GLN A 164 -13.98 -21.21 13.36
C GLN A 164 -12.91 -22.30 13.40
N PHE A 165 -11.65 -21.95 13.16
CA PHE A 165 -10.55 -22.89 13.00
C PHE A 165 -9.54 -22.86 14.16
N GLY A 166 -9.76 -21.99 15.15
CA GLY A 166 -8.81 -21.74 16.24
C GLY A 166 -7.63 -20.89 15.81
N PHE A 167 -6.60 -20.83 16.67
CA PHE A 167 -5.37 -20.10 16.36
C PHE A 167 -4.64 -20.72 15.16
N PRO A 168 -3.99 -19.91 14.30
CA PRO A 168 -3.20 -20.43 13.20
C PRO A 168 -2.02 -21.25 13.73
N THR A 169 -1.73 -22.38 13.07
CA THR A 169 -0.59 -23.24 13.41
C THR A 169 0.74 -22.53 13.16
N ILE A 170 0.83 -21.79 12.05
CA ILE A 170 2.04 -21.05 11.68
C ILE A 170 1.66 -19.62 11.35
N PHE A 171 2.43 -18.70 11.92
CA PHE A 171 2.47 -17.32 11.49
C PHE A 171 3.88 -16.99 11.01
N PHE A 172 4.00 -16.39 9.83
CA PHE A 172 5.27 -15.83 9.40
C PHE A 172 5.10 -14.45 8.77
N LEU A 173 6.15 -13.67 8.92
CA LEU A 173 6.29 -12.34 8.36
C LEU A 173 7.58 -12.32 7.53
N SER A 174 7.46 -12.01 6.24
CA SER A 174 8.62 -11.91 5.36
C SER A 174 8.86 -10.47 4.95
N VAL A 175 10.03 -9.93 5.31
CA VAL A 175 10.66 -8.72 4.73
C VAL A 175 12.17 -8.76 4.89
N ALA A 176 12.87 -8.61 3.77
CA ALA A 176 14.25 -8.10 3.74
C ALA A 176 14.68 -7.75 2.30
N GLU A 177 14.04 -6.74 1.68
CA GLU A 177 14.36 -6.32 0.30
C GLU A 177 15.86 -6.00 0.14
N ASN A 178 16.46 -5.36 1.15
CA ASN A 178 17.89 -5.04 1.18
C ASN A 178 18.81 -6.27 1.32
N ARG A 179 18.28 -7.46 1.56
CA ARG A 179 19.04 -8.72 1.56
C ARG A 179 18.94 -9.49 0.25
N TRP A 180 18.09 -9.07 -0.68
CA TRP A 180 17.93 -9.75 -1.96
C TRP A 180 18.98 -9.28 -2.96
N PHE A 181 20.00 -10.11 -3.17
CA PHE A 181 21.08 -9.84 -4.12
C PHE A 181 20.54 -9.47 -5.50
N ASP A 182 19.64 -10.28 -6.07
CA ASP A 182 19.09 -10.04 -7.41
C ASP A 182 18.33 -8.71 -7.50
N LEU A 183 17.61 -8.31 -6.44
CA LEU A 183 16.92 -7.02 -6.43
C LEU A 183 17.94 -5.87 -6.47
N ILE A 184 18.94 -5.89 -5.59
CA ILE A 184 19.95 -4.83 -5.54
C ILE A 184 20.77 -4.79 -6.84
N LYS A 185 21.10 -5.95 -7.41
CA LYS A 185 21.75 -6.07 -8.72
C LYS A 185 20.93 -5.40 -9.81
N GLN A 186 19.62 -5.65 -9.87
CA GLN A 186 18.73 -5.02 -10.86
C GLN A 186 18.60 -3.51 -10.65
N LEU A 187 18.49 -3.04 -9.41
CA LEU A 187 18.43 -1.61 -9.11
C LEU A 187 19.69 -0.86 -9.56
N ILE A 188 20.87 -1.44 -9.35
CA ILE A 188 22.15 -0.88 -9.82
C ILE A 188 22.23 -0.92 -11.34
N PHE A 189 21.82 -2.03 -11.97
CA PHE A 189 21.81 -2.14 -13.42
C PHE A 189 20.92 -1.07 -14.08
N ILE A 190 19.70 -0.87 -13.56
CA ILE A 190 18.75 0.11 -14.10
C ILE A 190 19.28 1.55 -13.96
N ARG A 191 20.01 1.85 -12.89
CA ARG A 191 20.47 3.21 -12.57
C ARG A 191 21.81 3.55 -13.19
N ASP A 192 22.77 2.65 -13.07
CA ASP A 192 24.18 2.88 -13.35
C ASP A 192 24.68 2.06 -14.56
N ASN A 193 23.81 1.27 -15.19
CA ASN A 193 24.14 0.33 -16.28
C ASN A 193 25.31 -0.61 -15.93
N ARG A 194 25.40 -1.01 -14.65
CA ARG A 194 26.49 -1.81 -14.09
C ARG A 194 25.97 -3.12 -13.51
N ILE A 195 26.73 -4.19 -13.70
CA ILE A 195 26.43 -5.50 -13.13
C ILE A 195 27.09 -5.62 -11.76
N LEU A 196 26.30 -5.80 -10.70
CA LEU A 196 26.78 -6.03 -9.34
C LEU A 196 27.25 -7.50 -9.18
N THR A 197 28.41 -7.68 -8.56
CA THR A 197 28.93 -9.01 -8.18
C THR A 197 28.55 -9.38 -6.75
N GLU A 198 28.57 -10.68 -6.41
CA GLU A 198 28.23 -11.14 -5.05
C GLU A 198 29.22 -10.65 -3.99
N SER A 199 30.51 -10.53 -4.33
CA SER A 199 31.53 -10.02 -3.41
C SER A 199 31.25 -8.56 -3.04
N GLU A 200 30.96 -7.72 -4.03
CA GLU A 200 30.54 -6.33 -3.81
C GLU A 200 29.25 -6.26 -2.99
N PHE A 201 28.26 -7.10 -3.29
CA PHE A 201 27.01 -7.10 -2.52
C PHE A 201 27.23 -7.41 -1.03
N LYS A 202 28.17 -8.31 -0.70
CA LYS A 202 28.50 -8.65 0.70
C LYS A 202 29.20 -7.50 1.42
N THR A 203 29.99 -6.68 0.72
CA THR A 203 30.69 -5.52 1.30
C THR A 203 29.81 -4.27 1.39
N MET A 204 28.73 -4.19 0.60
CA MET A 204 27.80 -3.07 0.64
C MET A 204 27.14 -2.88 2.01
N THR A 205 27.11 -1.63 2.47
CA THR A 205 26.45 -1.24 3.72
C THR A 205 24.93 -1.32 3.61
N THR A 206 24.25 -1.58 4.73
CA THR A 206 22.78 -1.57 4.81
C THR A 206 22.19 -0.23 4.34
N THR A 207 22.84 0.88 4.67
CA THR A 207 22.42 2.23 4.26
C THR A 207 22.43 2.38 2.74
N SER A 208 23.51 1.95 2.07
CA SER A 208 23.61 2.02 0.61
C SER A 208 22.52 1.17 -0.06
N LYS A 209 22.25 -0.03 0.45
CA LYS A 209 21.17 -0.88 -0.05
C LYS A 209 19.80 -0.24 0.14
N ASN A 210 19.54 0.36 1.30
CA ASN A 210 18.29 1.06 1.58
C ASN A 210 18.12 2.32 0.70
N GLU A 211 19.21 3.00 0.36
CA GLU A 211 19.18 4.15 -0.54
C GLU A 211 18.76 3.72 -1.96
N LEU A 212 19.28 2.58 -2.44
CA LEU A 212 18.88 2.02 -3.73
C LEU A 212 17.39 1.64 -3.75
N THR A 213 16.91 0.95 -2.70
CA THR A 213 15.49 0.54 -2.64
C THR A 213 14.55 1.73 -2.51
N SER A 214 14.94 2.78 -1.77
CA SER A 214 14.12 3.98 -1.62
C SER A 214 14.04 4.84 -2.88
N LYS A 215 15.05 4.77 -3.77
CA LYS A 215 15.06 5.51 -5.05
C LYS A 215 14.12 4.95 -6.10
N ASP A 216 13.89 3.63 -6.10
CA ASP A 216 12.91 2.99 -7.00
C ASP A 216 12.01 2.00 -6.23
N PRO A 217 11.02 2.53 -5.50
CA PRO A 217 10.10 1.70 -4.72
C PRO A 217 9.16 0.86 -5.61
N VAL A 218 9.03 1.18 -6.90
CA VAL A 218 8.18 0.44 -7.83
C VAL A 218 8.82 -0.89 -8.20
N ILE A 219 10.10 -0.90 -8.56
CA ILE A 219 10.81 -2.15 -8.83
C ILE A 219 10.83 -3.03 -7.57
N CYS A 220 11.05 -2.43 -6.39
CA CYS A 220 10.99 -3.15 -5.12
C CYS A 220 9.63 -3.82 -4.92
N ALA A 221 8.53 -3.09 -5.10
CA ALA A 221 7.17 -3.63 -4.96
C ALA A 221 6.85 -4.71 -6.01
N LEU A 222 7.26 -4.54 -7.26
CA LEU A 222 7.05 -5.54 -8.33
C LEU A 222 7.85 -6.82 -8.07
N TYR A 223 9.11 -6.68 -7.66
CA TYR A 223 9.97 -7.80 -7.33
C TYR A 223 9.46 -8.54 -6.10
N PHE A 224 9.00 -7.82 -5.07
CA PHE A 224 8.33 -8.40 -3.92
C PHE A 224 7.08 -9.19 -4.32
N GLU A 225 6.20 -8.62 -5.16
CA GLU A 225 5.00 -9.30 -5.64
C GLU A 225 5.36 -10.60 -6.37
N HIS A 226 6.40 -10.56 -7.22
CA HIS A 226 6.90 -11.74 -7.91
C HIS A 226 7.43 -12.80 -6.92
N LYS A 227 8.28 -12.40 -5.96
CA LYS A 227 8.82 -13.31 -4.94
C LYS A 227 7.72 -13.96 -4.09
N VAL A 228 6.69 -13.21 -3.71
CA VAL A 228 5.54 -13.75 -2.97
C VAL A 228 4.78 -14.78 -3.80
N LYS A 229 4.55 -14.53 -5.10
CA LYS A 229 3.92 -15.51 -5.99
C LYS A 229 4.73 -16.78 -6.12
N GLU A 230 6.06 -16.66 -6.31
CA GLU A 230 6.94 -17.83 -6.38
C GLU A 230 7.00 -18.59 -5.05
N LEU A 231 7.05 -17.89 -3.91
CA LEU A 231 6.96 -18.50 -2.60
C LEU A 231 5.64 -19.28 -2.44
N TRP A 232 4.51 -18.70 -2.86
CA TRP A 232 3.22 -19.37 -2.71
C TRP A 232 3.13 -20.67 -3.52
N LYS A 233 3.80 -20.76 -4.67
CA LYS A 233 3.87 -22.00 -5.45
C LYS A 233 4.57 -23.13 -4.69
N THR A 234 5.53 -22.80 -3.80
CA THR A 234 6.24 -23.80 -3.01
C THR A 234 5.38 -24.42 -1.91
N PHE A 235 4.26 -23.81 -1.53
CA PHE A 235 3.35 -24.32 -0.50
C PHE A 235 2.41 -25.45 -0.96
N SER A 236 2.69 -26.05 -2.13
CA SER A 236 1.95 -27.19 -2.70
C SER A 236 2.18 -28.51 -1.93
N CYS A 237 1.63 -29.65 -2.39
CA CYS A 237 1.59 -30.94 -1.66
C CYS A 237 2.94 -31.51 -1.17
N LYS A 238 4.09 -31.02 -1.64
CA LYS A 238 5.46 -31.35 -1.15
C LYS A 238 6.16 -30.14 -0.56
N GLY A 239 5.38 -29.22 0.01
CA GLY A 239 5.85 -27.93 0.48
C GLY A 239 6.72 -28.02 1.73
N PRO A 240 7.12 -26.86 2.28
CA PRO A 240 8.05 -26.80 3.41
C PRO A 240 7.48 -27.37 4.72
N PHE A 241 6.21 -27.75 4.73
CA PHE A 241 5.51 -28.27 5.91
C PHE A 241 5.47 -29.81 5.96
N GLY A 242 6.28 -30.49 5.14
CA GLY A 242 6.41 -31.95 5.17
C GLY A 242 5.08 -32.65 4.91
N ILE A 243 4.66 -33.49 5.85
CA ILE A 243 3.39 -34.25 5.77
C ILE A 243 2.15 -33.39 6.07
N PHE A 244 2.33 -32.21 6.66
CA PHE A 244 1.24 -31.37 7.12
C PHE A 244 0.68 -30.54 5.98
N LYS A 245 -0.58 -30.81 5.61
CA LYS A 245 -1.27 -30.08 4.54
C LYS A 245 -1.86 -28.78 5.07
N ILE A 246 -1.75 -27.71 4.30
CA ILE A 246 -2.44 -26.45 4.58
C ILE A 246 -3.93 -26.65 4.33
N THR A 247 -4.75 -26.54 5.37
CA THR A 247 -6.22 -26.64 5.28
C THR A 247 -6.85 -25.28 5.04
N HIS A 248 -6.35 -24.25 5.74
CA HIS A 248 -6.82 -22.88 5.63
C HIS A 248 -5.63 -21.92 5.66
N PHE A 249 -5.81 -20.75 5.07
CA PHE A 249 -4.82 -19.67 5.12
C PHE A 249 -5.48 -18.30 5.13
N TYR A 250 -4.73 -17.34 5.65
CA TYR A 250 -4.99 -15.91 5.51
C TYR A 250 -3.69 -15.23 5.14
N GLN A 251 -3.73 -14.35 4.15
CA GLN A 251 -2.56 -13.58 3.73
C GLN A 251 -2.89 -12.10 3.54
N ARG A 252 -1.94 -11.24 3.88
CA ARG A 252 -2.05 -9.80 3.70
C ARG A 252 -0.69 -9.20 3.39
N THR A 253 -0.63 -8.37 2.35
CA THR A 253 0.50 -7.48 2.12
C THR A 253 0.22 -6.11 2.71
N GLU A 254 1.14 -5.61 3.53
CA GLU A 254 1.06 -4.30 4.18
C GLU A 254 2.38 -3.55 4.08
N PHE A 255 2.34 -2.25 3.84
CA PHE A 255 3.55 -1.43 3.86
C PHE A 255 3.71 -0.84 5.26
N GLN A 256 4.80 -1.18 5.95
CA GLN A 256 5.08 -0.63 7.29
C GLN A 256 5.71 0.77 7.20
N GLN A 257 5.89 1.44 8.34
CA GLN A 257 6.44 2.80 8.44
C GLN A 257 7.78 3.02 7.70
N ARG A 258 8.53 1.94 7.41
CA ARG A 258 9.80 1.99 6.68
C ARG A 258 9.65 1.91 5.16
N GLY A 259 8.42 1.85 4.63
CA GLY A 259 8.14 1.88 3.20
C GLY A 259 8.31 0.55 2.46
N SER A 260 8.89 -0.48 3.09
CA SER A 260 8.94 -1.83 2.53
C SER A 260 7.61 -2.57 2.70
N PRO A 261 7.20 -3.40 1.73
CA PRO A 261 6.07 -4.30 1.84
C PRO A 261 6.40 -5.49 2.76
N HIS A 262 5.44 -5.85 3.61
CA HIS A 262 5.45 -6.97 4.53
C HIS A 262 4.41 -7.99 4.08
N PHE A 263 4.83 -9.25 3.97
CA PHE A 263 3.91 -10.36 3.71
C PHE A 263 3.56 -11.02 5.03
N HIS A 264 2.33 -10.81 5.49
CA HIS A 264 1.77 -11.43 6.69
C HIS A 264 0.98 -12.66 6.27
N VAL A 265 1.32 -13.83 6.81
CA VAL A 265 0.63 -15.07 6.50
C VAL A 265 0.31 -15.84 7.77
N MET A 266 -0.93 -16.32 7.85
CA MET A 266 -1.41 -17.26 8.84
C MET A 266 -1.80 -18.54 8.11
N LEU A 267 -1.29 -19.68 8.58
CA LEU A 267 -1.58 -21.00 8.02
C LEU A 267 -2.15 -21.91 9.09
N TRP A 268 -3.17 -22.68 8.73
CA TRP A 268 -3.70 -23.79 9.53
C TRP A 268 -3.27 -25.09 8.87
N LEU A 269 -2.52 -25.89 9.61
CA LEU A 269 -2.02 -27.17 9.14
C LEU A 269 -2.89 -28.31 9.68
N GLY A 270 -3.37 -29.17 8.78
CA GLY A 270 -4.12 -30.36 9.14
C GLY A 270 -3.21 -31.37 9.85
N GLY A 271 -3.68 -31.90 10.98
CA GLY A 271 -2.92 -32.86 11.80
C GLY A 271 -1.86 -32.23 12.70
N ALA A 272 -1.79 -30.90 12.80
CA ALA A 272 -0.93 -30.24 13.78
C ALA A 272 -1.51 -30.38 15.20
N PRO A 273 -0.66 -30.52 16.23
CA PRO A 273 -1.11 -30.65 17.62
C PRO A 273 -1.77 -29.36 18.12
N GLN A 274 -2.72 -29.49 19.04
CA GLN A 274 -3.37 -28.34 19.68
C GLN A 274 -2.70 -28.02 21.01
N PHE A 275 -2.44 -26.74 21.28
CA PHE A 275 -1.78 -26.34 22.53
C PHE A 275 -2.58 -26.74 23.79
N VAL A 276 -3.91 -26.81 23.71
CA VAL A 276 -4.78 -27.22 24.81
C VAL A 276 -5.11 -28.70 24.66
N GLY A 277 -4.74 -29.53 25.64
CA GLY A 277 -5.11 -30.95 25.70
C GLY A 277 -4.19 -31.92 24.96
N THR A 278 -3.10 -31.45 24.34
CA THR A 278 -2.07 -32.31 23.74
C THR A 278 -0.83 -32.38 24.65
N ASN A 279 -0.12 -33.51 24.67
CA ASN A 279 1.14 -33.65 25.39
C ASN A 279 2.18 -32.66 24.84
N THR A 280 2.88 -31.95 25.74
CA THR A 280 3.96 -31.01 25.41
C THR A 280 5.00 -31.64 24.48
N GLU A 281 5.33 -32.91 24.69
CA GLU A 281 6.32 -33.64 23.87
C GLU A 281 5.91 -33.74 22.39
N GLU A 282 4.61 -33.89 22.10
CA GLU A 282 4.12 -33.94 20.71
C GLU A 282 4.22 -32.56 20.03
N VAL A 283 3.96 -31.49 20.79
CA VAL A 283 4.10 -30.11 20.32
C VAL A 283 5.57 -29.80 20.03
N GLU A 284 6.48 -30.20 20.91
CA GLU A 284 7.92 -30.04 20.73
C GLU A 284 8.40 -30.77 19.47
N LYS A 285 8.03 -32.05 19.32
CA LYS A 285 8.39 -32.85 18.15
C LYS A 285 7.84 -32.27 16.84
N PHE A 286 6.62 -31.73 16.88
CA PHE A 286 6.02 -31.03 15.74
C PHE A 286 6.83 -29.78 15.36
N ILE A 287 7.20 -28.95 16.34
CA ILE A 287 8.01 -27.75 16.12
C ILE A 287 9.37 -28.12 15.53
N ASP A 288 10.06 -29.12 16.10
CA ASP A 288 11.38 -29.58 15.64
C ASP A 288 11.36 -30.18 14.24
N THR A 289 10.21 -30.70 13.79
CA THR A 289 10.03 -31.19 12.41
C THR A 289 10.01 -30.04 11.40
N LEU A 290 9.54 -28.86 11.80
CA LEU A 290 9.30 -27.72 10.90
C LEU A 290 10.32 -26.60 11.02
N MET A 291 10.90 -26.43 12.21
CA MET A 291 11.83 -25.35 12.52
C MET A 291 13.05 -25.89 13.27
N THR A 292 14.19 -25.22 13.11
CA THR A 292 15.39 -25.55 13.87
C THR A 292 16.08 -24.28 14.35
N CYS A 293 16.56 -24.32 15.59
CA CYS A 293 17.44 -23.29 16.15
C CYS A 293 18.92 -23.68 16.06
N SER A 294 19.24 -24.78 15.37
CA SER A 294 20.62 -25.27 15.27
C SER A 294 21.51 -24.32 14.50
N GLY A 295 22.62 -23.90 15.13
CA GLY A 295 23.66 -23.11 14.46
C GLY A 295 24.38 -23.84 13.32
N LYS A 296 24.17 -25.16 13.18
CA LYS A 296 24.71 -25.99 12.09
C LYS A 296 23.84 -25.96 10.83
N HIS A 297 22.63 -25.40 10.88
CA HIS A 297 21.78 -25.25 9.71
C HIS A 297 22.48 -24.37 8.66
N PRO A 298 22.31 -24.58 7.33
CA PRO A 298 22.98 -23.80 6.28
C PRO A 298 22.69 -22.29 6.30
N LEU A 299 21.60 -21.88 6.96
CA LEU A 299 21.18 -20.48 7.08
C LEU A 299 21.06 -20.04 8.56
N PRO A 300 22.07 -20.24 9.41
CA PRO A 300 21.93 -19.94 10.84
C PRO A 300 21.93 -18.41 11.09
N GLN A 301 22.43 -17.65 10.11
CA GLN A 301 22.55 -16.20 10.15
C GLN A 301 21.19 -15.48 10.04
N VAL A 302 20.14 -16.14 9.52
CA VAL A 302 18.83 -15.50 9.35
C VAL A 302 17.98 -15.53 10.62
N GLN A 303 18.27 -16.44 11.55
CA GLN A 303 17.52 -16.65 12.78
C GLN A 303 18.43 -16.45 14.01
N LYS A 304 18.95 -15.23 14.16
CA LYS A 304 19.70 -14.83 15.35
C LYS A 304 18.81 -14.04 16.29
N HIS A 305 18.56 -14.59 17.47
CA HIS A 305 18.04 -13.80 18.57
C HIS A 305 19.10 -12.78 19.00
N LYS A 306 18.75 -11.50 19.01
CA LYS A 306 19.54 -10.47 19.69
C LYS A 306 18.90 -10.26 21.05
N HIS A 307 19.63 -10.55 22.12
CA HIS A 307 19.15 -10.26 23.46
C HIS A 307 18.83 -8.77 23.56
N THR A 308 17.61 -8.49 24.02
CA THR A 308 17.12 -7.16 24.32
C THR A 308 16.72 -7.13 25.80
N PHE A 309 16.47 -5.93 26.34
CA PHE A 309 16.09 -5.77 27.75
C PHE A 309 14.77 -6.46 28.13
N THR A 310 13.93 -6.84 27.15
CA THR A 310 12.67 -7.56 27.36
C THR A 310 12.83 -9.08 27.33
N CYS A 311 14.04 -9.59 27.12
CA CYS A 311 14.30 -11.02 27.12
C CYS A 311 14.43 -11.52 28.56
N LEU A 312 13.61 -12.49 28.93
CA LEU A 312 13.76 -13.20 30.19
C LEU A 312 15.02 -14.09 30.12
N LYS A 313 15.80 -14.09 31.19
CA LYS A 313 16.93 -15.00 31.36
C LYS A 313 16.43 -16.42 31.62
#